data_AF-I4YEH8-F1
#
_entry.id   AF-I4YEH8-F1
#
_cell.length_a   1.000
_cell.length_b   1.000
_cell.length_c   1.000
_cell.angle_alpha   90.00
_cell.angle_beta   90.00
_cell.angle_gamma   90.00
#
_symmetry.space_group_name_H-M   'P 1'
#
loop_
_entity.id
_entity.type
_entity.pdbx_description
1 polymer ?
#
loop_
_entity_poly.entity_id
_entity_poly.type
_entity_poly.pdbx_seq_one_letter_code
_entity_poly.pdbx_strand_id
1 'polypeptide(L)'
;MEEESDSHSRCPKCPSIDNDQDIADVDDIWIGCEACDNWYHCACVNVDDPEDIEIWYCATCIQNNSNLAIKKKPEPRKSKRSKLKHDYAALNDGITPSYLHVERLPFLQTENYEFKRMKGEDLTIDWLETDPNSLSEPIVVPDPAGLDMKMPASNTSIDHIAKAVGIDKPVEVIDCATQNLSKYPWTLGEWANHYYKRRQAPEIEKTLNVISLEVSDTEFAKEIIPPKFVRDLDWVGNFWPQHKKKDAPRVLLYVLMSLKGSFTDWHVDFAGSSVFYHVLRGSKTFYLSRPNSYNLQQYKMWSESADQGSQWFGDLADTTYKVTLEAGNTLIIPTGWIHAVHTPTDSLVIGGNFVHSYGIEGQQKIVQIEIDTKVPLKFRFPGYQTLCWYVANHYKNTLKDGKKVHERVLSGLTVLGDFLGSLALRIDNPVNENGVADEKALKIAKTYKERFPADDIEIGPFE
;
A
#
# COMPACT_ATOMS: atom_id res chain seq x y z
N MET A 1 -1.81 -26.47 31.09
CA MET A 1 -0.35 -26.52 31.08
C MET A 1 0.07 -27.17 29.79
N GLU A 2 0.28 -26.35 28.77
CA GLU A 2 1.46 -26.33 27.90
C GLU A 2 1.32 -25.02 27.13
N GLU A 3 2.15 -24.06 27.54
CA GLU A 3 2.24 -22.71 26.99
C GLU A 3 3.03 -22.82 25.68
N GLU A 4 2.41 -22.47 24.54
CA GLU A 4 3.16 -22.16 23.33
C GLU A 4 3.62 -20.70 23.44
N SER A 5 4.87 -20.53 23.86
CA SER A 5 5.55 -19.25 23.85
C SER A 5 5.89 -18.84 22.42
N ASP A 6 5.56 -17.58 22.09
CA ASP A 6 6.14 -16.84 20.98
C ASP A 6 7.67 -16.98 21.00
N SER A 7 8.22 -17.74 20.06
CA SER A 7 9.67 -17.77 19.84
C SER A 7 9.99 -16.85 18.68
N HIS A 8 10.43 -15.62 19.00
CA HIS A 8 11.24 -14.85 18.08
C HIS A 8 12.42 -15.74 17.63
N SER A 9 12.61 -15.91 16.32
CA SER A 9 13.64 -16.77 15.74
C SER A 9 15.03 -16.22 16.07
N ARG A 10 15.53 -16.48 17.28
CA ARG A 10 16.86 -16.08 17.73
C ARG A 10 17.90 -16.80 16.87
N CYS A 11 18.91 -16.08 16.39
CA CYS A 11 20.01 -16.68 15.65
C CYS A 11 20.64 -17.83 16.49
N PRO A 12 20.63 -19.08 16.00
CA PRO A 12 21.15 -20.23 16.78
C PRO A 12 22.67 -20.21 17.02
N LYS A 13 23.38 -19.24 16.44
CA LYS A 13 24.84 -19.08 16.54
C LYS A 13 25.27 -17.87 17.38
N CYS A 14 24.32 -17.03 17.81
CA CYS A 14 24.63 -15.95 18.73
C CYS A 14 24.99 -16.51 20.12
N PRO A 15 25.99 -15.94 20.81
CA PRO A 15 26.25 -16.28 22.20
C PRO A 15 25.01 -15.96 23.05
N SER A 16 24.65 -16.87 23.95
CA SER A 16 23.67 -16.62 25.00
C SER A 16 24.32 -15.71 26.04
N ILE A 17 24.03 -14.42 26.00
CA ILE A 17 24.46 -13.46 27.03
C ILE A 17 23.24 -13.19 27.92
N ASP A 18 23.34 -13.55 29.20
CA ASP A 18 22.32 -13.34 30.25
C ASP A 18 22.37 -11.91 30.83
N ASN A 19 22.73 -10.90 30.05
CA ASN A 19 22.70 -9.50 30.48
C ASN A 19 22.39 -8.59 29.29
N ASP A 20 21.29 -7.83 29.39
CA ASP A 20 20.74 -6.88 28.40
C ASP A 20 21.58 -5.60 28.21
N GLN A 21 22.90 -5.65 28.42
CA GLN A 21 23.80 -4.52 28.19
C GLN A 21 25.01 -5.02 27.41
N ASP A 22 25.18 -4.46 26.21
CA ASP A 22 26.25 -4.71 25.23
C ASP A 22 25.96 -5.82 24.19
N ILE A 23 24.92 -5.65 23.36
CA ILE A 23 24.95 -6.16 21.98
C ILE A 23 25.63 -5.07 21.14
N ALA A 24 26.90 -5.26 20.79
CA ALA A 24 27.50 -4.47 19.73
C ALA A 24 26.69 -4.69 18.44
N ASP A 25 26.34 -3.62 17.72
CA ASP A 25 25.77 -3.63 16.37
C ASP A 25 26.44 -4.73 15.52
N VAL A 26 25.83 -5.90 15.46
CA VAL A 26 26.20 -6.93 14.49
C VAL A 26 25.30 -6.63 13.30
N ASP A 27 25.89 -6.26 12.16
CA ASP A 27 25.18 -5.90 10.93
C ASP A 27 23.87 -6.69 10.76
N ASP A 28 22.74 -5.98 10.63
CA ASP A 28 21.35 -6.45 10.57
C ASP A 28 21.03 -7.33 9.34
N ILE A 29 22.03 -7.93 8.71
CA ILE A 29 21.89 -8.75 7.52
C ILE A 29 21.78 -10.21 7.92
N TRP A 30 20.66 -10.83 7.56
CA TRP A 30 20.34 -12.21 7.89
C TRP A 30 20.28 -13.11 6.66
N ILE A 31 20.56 -14.40 6.85
CA ILE A 31 20.44 -15.44 5.84
C ILE A 31 19.73 -16.68 6.41
N GLY A 32 18.76 -17.20 5.66
CA GLY A 32 17.94 -18.36 6.03
C GLY A 32 18.48 -19.66 5.44
N CYS A 33 18.49 -20.72 6.25
CA CYS A 33 18.85 -22.07 5.78
C CYS A 33 17.66 -22.77 5.13
N GLU A 34 17.75 -23.09 3.84
CA GLU A 34 16.72 -23.76 3.03
C GLU A 34 16.42 -25.22 3.43
N ALA A 35 17.11 -25.76 4.43
CA ALA A 35 16.91 -27.14 4.91
C ALA A 35 16.33 -27.23 6.32
N CYS A 36 16.44 -26.19 7.14
CA CYS A 36 15.95 -26.22 8.52
C CYS A 36 15.16 -24.97 8.92
N ASP A 37 14.93 -24.05 7.98
CA ASP A 37 14.17 -22.81 8.12
C ASP A 37 14.66 -21.87 9.24
N ASN A 38 15.81 -22.16 9.85
CA ASN A 38 16.45 -21.28 10.83
C ASN A 38 17.16 -20.11 10.15
N TRP A 39 17.07 -18.95 10.79
CA TRP A 39 17.70 -17.71 10.37
C TRP A 39 18.97 -17.43 11.15
N TYR A 40 20.00 -16.96 10.45
CA TYR A 40 21.29 -16.64 11.03
C TYR A 40 21.72 -15.24 10.63
N HIS A 41 22.37 -14.48 11.52
CA HIS A 41 23.10 -13.29 11.10
C HIS A 41 24.21 -13.72 10.14
N CYS A 42 24.36 -13.02 9.02
CA CYS A 42 25.41 -13.26 8.05
C CYS A 42 26.80 -13.26 8.70
N ALA A 43 27.04 -12.35 9.65
CA ALA A 43 28.25 -12.31 10.46
C ALA A 43 28.45 -13.57 11.34
N CYS A 44 27.38 -14.12 11.92
CA CYS A 44 27.46 -15.34 12.76
C CYS A 44 27.77 -16.61 11.96
N VAL A 45 27.57 -16.58 10.63
CA VAL A 45 27.83 -17.72 9.74
C VAL A 45 28.87 -17.42 8.66
N ASN A 46 29.60 -16.31 8.78
CA ASN A 46 30.66 -15.86 7.87
C ASN A 46 30.20 -15.79 6.40
N VAL A 47 29.08 -15.11 6.16
CA VAL A 47 28.58 -14.80 4.81
C VAL A 47 28.79 -13.32 4.55
N ASP A 48 29.75 -12.99 3.68
CA ASP A 48 30.10 -11.60 3.36
C ASP A 48 29.17 -10.99 2.30
N ASP A 49 28.82 -11.76 1.27
CA ASP A 49 28.02 -11.31 0.12
C ASP A 49 26.70 -12.12 0.00
N PRO A 50 25.72 -11.92 0.90
CA PRO A 50 24.46 -12.67 0.86
C PRO A 50 23.65 -12.40 -0.42
N GLU A 51 23.84 -11.23 -1.03
CA GLU A 51 23.18 -10.85 -2.29
C GLU A 51 23.58 -11.73 -3.48
N ASP A 52 24.76 -12.35 -3.44
CA ASP A 52 25.25 -13.24 -4.50
C ASP A 52 24.77 -14.69 -4.33
N ILE A 53 24.06 -14.99 -3.25
CA ILE A 53 23.61 -16.34 -2.90
C ILE A 53 22.14 -16.49 -3.28
N GLU A 54 21.85 -17.51 -4.10
CA GLU A 54 20.50 -17.89 -4.52
C GLU A 54 19.87 -18.89 -3.54
N ILE A 55 20.68 -19.84 -3.05
CA ILE A 55 20.26 -20.88 -2.08
C ILE A 55 21.38 -21.07 -1.07
N TRP A 56 21.07 -20.93 0.22
CA TRP A 56 22.01 -21.12 1.30
C TRP A 56 21.59 -22.23 2.27
N TYR A 57 22.58 -22.96 2.79
CA TYR A 57 22.38 -24.01 3.80
C TYR A 57 23.38 -23.79 4.94
N CYS A 58 22.92 -23.95 6.19
CA CYS A 58 23.79 -23.84 7.35
C CYS A 58 24.76 -25.04 7.42
N ALA A 59 25.89 -24.85 8.10
CA ALA A 59 26.94 -25.87 8.21
C ALA A 59 26.41 -27.20 8.80
N THR A 60 25.45 -27.14 9.74
CA THR A 60 24.83 -28.34 10.33
C THR A 60 24.01 -29.13 9.29
N CYS A 61 23.24 -28.44 8.44
CA CYS A 61 22.47 -29.10 7.38
C CYS A 61 23.38 -29.70 6.30
N ILE A 62 24.46 -29.01 5.91
CA ILE A 62 25.46 -29.52 4.96
C ILE A 62 26.18 -30.77 5.53
N GLN A 63 26.48 -30.79 6.84
CA GLN A 63 27.06 -31.96 7.50
C GLN A 63 26.10 -33.16 7.52
N ASN A 64 24.79 -32.92 7.70
CA ASN A 64 23.77 -33.96 7.75
C ASN A 64 23.39 -34.50 6.36
N ASN A 65 23.52 -33.70 5.31
CA ASN A 65 23.27 -34.10 3.94
C ASN A 65 24.30 -33.48 2.99
N SER A 66 25.31 -34.27 2.62
CA SER A 66 26.40 -33.84 1.75
C SER A 66 25.99 -33.49 0.31
N ASN A 67 24.73 -33.74 -0.07
CA ASN A 67 24.19 -33.30 -1.36
C ASN A 67 23.72 -31.83 -1.35
N LEU A 68 23.65 -31.19 -0.19
CA LEU A 68 23.30 -29.78 -0.09
C LEU A 68 24.51 -28.93 -0.46
N ALA A 69 24.35 -28.07 -1.47
CA ALA A 69 25.38 -27.17 -1.95
C ALA A 69 24.81 -25.76 -2.07
N ILE A 70 25.55 -24.79 -1.54
CA ILE A 70 25.23 -23.36 -1.67
C ILE A 70 25.29 -22.98 -3.15
N LYS A 71 24.21 -22.38 -3.67
CA LYS A 71 24.15 -21.91 -5.06
C LYS A 71 24.32 -20.40 -5.10
N LYS A 72 25.26 -19.93 -5.92
CA LYS A 72 25.42 -18.51 -6.22
C LYS A 72 24.58 -18.11 -7.43
N LYS A 73 24.11 -16.86 -7.46
CA LYS A 73 23.43 -16.28 -8.62
C LYS A 73 24.36 -16.35 -9.84
N PRO A 74 23.86 -16.74 -11.02
CA PRO A 74 24.68 -16.82 -12.22
C PRO A 74 25.13 -15.43 -12.68
N GLU A 75 26.44 -15.25 -12.94
CA GLU A 75 26.96 -14.01 -13.52
C GLU A 75 26.29 -13.69 -14.87
N PRO A 76 25.94 -12.42 -15.14
CA PRO A 76 25.27 -12.04 -16.37
C PRO A 76 26.14 -12.35 -17.59
N ARG A 77 25.73 -13.33 -18.39
CA ARG A 77 26.42 -13.70 -19.65
C ARG A 77 26.39 -12.53 -20.64
N LYS A 78 27.57 -11.95 -20.91
CA LYS A 78 27.79 -11.07 -22.07
C LYS A 78 27.62 -11.87 -23.37
N SER A 79 26.42 -11.83 -23.97
CA SER A 79 26.18 -12.48 -25.27
C SER A 79 26.85 -11.68 -26.40
N LYS A 80 27.69 -12.34 -27.21
CA LYS A 80 28.30 -11.83 -28.45
C LYS A 80 27.38 -12.04 -29.67
N ARG A 81 26.09 -11.68 -29.57
CA ARG A 81 25.17 -11.65 -30.72
C ARG A 81 24.87 -10.20 -31.06
N SER A 82 24.99 -9.82 -32.32
CA SER A 82 24.82 -8.43 -32.77
C SER A 82 23.43 -7.92 -32.41
N LYS A 83 23.35 -7.08 -31.37
CA LYS A 83 22.15 -6.29 -31.07
C LYS A 83 21.98 -5.24 -32.15
N LEU A 84 20.73 -5.03 -32.58
CA LEU A 84 20.33 -3.81 -33.27
C LEU A 84 20.87 -2.62 -32.47
N LYS A 85 21.56 -1.72 -33.17
CA LYS A 85 22.24 -0.56 -32.60
C LYS A 85 21.19 0.38 -31.99
N HIS A 86 20.92 0.23 -30.70
CA HIS A 86 20.20 1.24 -29.94
C HIS A 86 21.11 2.46 -29.82
N ASP A 87 20.58 3.61 -30.21
CA ASP A 87 21.30 4.86 -30.26
C ASP A 87 21.54 5.37 -28.83
N TYR A 88 22.76 5.19 -28.35
CA TYR A 88 23.22 5.60 -27.02
C TYR A 88 23.23 7.13 -26.84
N ALA A 89 22.95 7.91 -27.89
CA ALA A 89 22.80 9.36 -27.78
C ALA A 89 21.55 9.79 -26.97
N ALA A 90 20.53 8.94 -26.84
CA ALA A 90 19.32 9.23 -26.06
C ALA A 90 19.48 9.02 -24.54
N LEU A 91 20.58 8.41 -24.09
CA LEU A 91 20.87 8.16 -22.67
C LEU A 91 21.36 9.41 -21.91
N ASN A 92 21.62 10.51 -22.61
CA ASN A 92 22.06 11.76 -21.98
C ASN A 92 20.89 12.66 -21.52
N ASP A 93 19.64 12.27 -21.78
CA ASP A 93 18.43 13.02 -21.38
C ASP A 93 17.68 12.42 -20.17
N GLY A 94 18.23 11.40 -19.50
CA GLY A 94 17.78 11.00 -18.15
C GLY A 94 16.35 10.47 -18.02
N ILE A 95 15.81 9.80 -19.04
CA ILE A 95 14.50 9.14 -18.97
C ILE A 95 14.67 7.68 -19.37
N THR A 96 14.61 6.76 -18.41
CA THR A 96 14.21 5.37 -18.69
C THR A 96 12.70 5.40 -18.80
N PRO A 97 12.09 5.29 -20.00
CA PRO A 97 10.68 5.58 -20.12
C PRO A 97 9.86 4.32 -19.86
N SER A 98 8.86 4.45 -19.00
CA SER A 98 7.88 3.42 -18.61
C SER A 98 6.96 2.94 -19.75
N TYR A 99 7.11 3.45 -20.98
CA TYR A 99 6.48 2.85 -22.18
C TYR A 99 6.80 1.36 -22.29
N LEU A 100 7.98 0.94 -21.80
CA LEU A 100 8.37 -0.46 -21.72
C LEU A 100 7.43 -1.28 -20.83
N HIS A 101 6.87 -0.74 -19.74
CA HIS A 101 6.03 -1.57 -18.85
C HIS A 101 4.71 -1.97 -19.50
N VAL A 102 4.07 -1.09 -20.28
CA VAL A 102 2.85 -1.45 -21.04
C VAL A 102 3.16 -2.48 -22.10
N GLU A 103 4.27 -2.33 -22.83
CA GLU A 103 4.75 -3.31 -23.82
C GLU A 103 5.15 -4.65 -23.18
N ARG A 104 5.45 -4.67 -21.89
CA ARG A 104 5.77 -5.88 -21.12
C ARG A 104 4.53 -6.62 -20.60
N LEU A 105 3.37 -5.96 -20.48
CA LEU A 105 2.13 -6.60 -20.00
C LEU A 105 1.75 -7.89 -20.74
N PRO A 106 1.90 -8.03 -22.07
CA PRO A 106 1.64 -9.28 -22.77
C PRO A 106 2.57 -10.43 -22.40
N PHE A 107 3.74 -10.14 -21.82
CA PHE A 107 4.78 -11.12 -21.46
C PHE A 107 4.81 -11.43 -19.97
N LEU A 108 4.09 -10.66 -19.15
CA LEU A 108 3.94 -10.92 -17.73
C LEU A 108 3.28 -12.28 -17.51
N GLN A 109 3.95 -13.12 -16.75
CA GLN A 109 3.36 -14.38 -16.32
C GLN A 109 2.31 -14.06 -15.25
N THR A 110 1.08 -14.46 -15.52
CA THR A 110 -0.02 -14.32 -14.56
C THR A 110 -0.64 -15.67 -14.28
N GLU A 111 -0.92 -15.95 -13.03
CA GLU A 111 -1.65 -17.15 -12.66
C GLU A 111 -3.13 -17.01 -13.00
N ASN A 112 -3.71 -18.09 -13.52
CA ASN A 112 -5.14 -18.17 -13.79
C ASN A 112 -5.89 -18.40 -12.47
N TYR A 113 -6.25 -17.32 -11.81
CA TYR A 113 -6.97 -17.32 -10.54
C TYR A 113 -8.27 -16.52 -10.67
N GLU A 114 -9.38 -17.09 -10.23
CA GLU A 114 -10.66 -16.38 -10.16
C GLU A 114 -10.89 -15.88 -8.74
N PHE A 115 -10.74 -14.56 -8.57
CA PHE A 115 -11.06 -13.87 -7.32
C PHE A 115 -12.55 -14.01 -6.95
N LYS A 116 -12.83 -14.01 -5.64
CA LYS A 116 -14.19 -14.08 -5.10
C LYS A 116 -15.11 -13.05 -5.77
N ARG A 117 -16.19 -13.56 -6.37
CA ARG A 117 -17.28 -12.74 -6.93
C ARG A 117 -18.49 -12.77 -5.98
N MET A 118 -18.97 -11.60 -5.59
CA MET A 118 -20.10 -11.47 -4.65
C MET A 118 -21.21 -10.61 -5.22
N LYS A 119 -22.46 -10.85 -4.78
CA LYS A 119 -23.53 -9.87 -4.96
C LYS A 119 -23.35 -8.74 -3.96
N GLY A 120 -23.86 -7.54 -4.28
CA GLY A 120 -23.76 -6.41 -3.36
C GLY A 120 -24.42 -6.66 -2.00
N GLU A 121 -25.55 -7.37 -1.98
CA GLU A 121 -26.29 -7.72 -0.76
C GLU A 121 -25.55 -8.69 0.18
N ASP A 122 -24.59 -9.46 -0.35
CA ASP A 122 -23.81 -10.43 0.43
C ASP A 122 -22.58 -9.77 1.08
N LEU A 123 -22.13 -8.61 0.59
CA LEU A 123 -20.96 -7.89 1.11
C LEU A 123 -21.35 -7.09 2.37
N THR A 124 -21.38 -7.79 3.51
CA THR A 124 -21.89 -7.27 4.78
C THR A 124 -20.89 -7.44 5.94
N ILE A 125 -21.16 -6.78 7.07
CA ILE A 125 -20.41 -7.00 8.32
C ILE A 125 -20.60 -8.44 8.83
N ASP A 126 -21.78 -9.03 8.67
CA ASP A 126 -22.03 -10.43 9.04
C ASP A 126 -21.13 -11.38 8.25
N TRP A 127 -20.99 -11.18 6.94
CA TRP A 127 -20.02 -11.93 6.14
C TRP A 127 -18.58 -11.72 6.61
N LEU A 128 -18.20 -10.48 6.94
CA LEU A 128 -16.87 -10.15 7.45
C LEU A 128 -16.55 -10.87 8.78
N GLU A 129 -17.54 -11.03 9.65
CA GLU A 129 -17.39 -11.66 10.96
C GLU A 129 -17.52 -13.19 10.90
N THR A 130 -18.29 -13.74 9.95
CA THR A 130 -18.57 -15.18 9.87
C THR A 130 -17.65 -15.96 8.93
N ASP A 131 -17.13 -15.34 7.87
CA ASP A 131 -16.19 -15.97 6.95
C ASP A 131 -14.74 -15.70 7.39
N PRO A 132 -13.96 -16.72 7.80
CA PRO A 132 -12.59 -16.53 8.27
C PRO A 132 -11.65 -16.02 7.17
N ASN A 133 -12.02 -16.21 5.90
CA ASN A 133 -11.26 -15.74 4.75
C ASN A 133 -11.75 -14.38 4.22
N SER A 134 -12.69 -13.72 4.91
CA SER A 134 -13.18 -12.41 4.48
C SER A 134 -12.06 -11.35 4.49
N LEU A 135 -12.04 -10.56 3.42
CA LEU A 135 -11.00 -9.57 3.12
C LEU A 135 -9.56 -10.14 3.06
N SER A 136 -9.39 -11.44 2.79
CA SER A 136 -8.08 -12.02 2.50
C SER A 136 -7.62 -11.79 1.04
N GLU A 137 -8.55 -11.49 0.15
CA GLU A 137 -8.30 -11.25 -1.27
C GLU A 137 -9.24 -10.22 -1.90
N PRO A 138 -8.89 -9.67 -3.07
CA PRO A 138 -9.76 -8.82 -3.85
C PRO A 138 -11.11 -9.45 -4.13
N ILE A 139 -12.17 -8.65 -3.99
CA ILE A 139 -13.55 -9.09 -4.20
C ILE A 139 -14.13 -8.30 -5.35
N VAL A 140 -14.62 -9.02 -6.35
CA VAL A 140 -15.33 -8.41 -7.48
C VAL A 140 -16.82 -8.47 -7.22
N VAL A 141 -17.50 -7.35 -7.32
CA VAL A 141 -18.96 -7.23 -7.31
C VAL A 141 -19.39 -6.87 -8.74
N PRO A 142 -19.85 -7.84 -9.55
CA PRO A 142 -20.13 -7.60 -10.97
C PRO A 142 -21.31 -6.65 -11.20
N ASP A 143 -22.32 -6.71 -10.31
CA ASP A 143 -23.52 -5.88 -10.33
C ASP A 143 -23.56 -5.02 -9.06
N PRO A 144 -23.66 -3.68 -9.19
CA PRO A 144 -23.68 -2.77 -8.05
C PRO A 144 -24.93 -2.88 -7.17
N ALA A 145 -25.99 -3.56 -7.63
CA ALA A 145 -27.21 -3.76 -6.86
C ALA A 145 -26.92 -4.41 -5.50
N GLY A 146 -27.53 -3.85 -4.44
CA GLY A 146 -27.35 -4.31 -3.06
C GLY A 146 -26.16 -3.69 -2.31
N LEU A 147 -25.24 -2.97 -2.97
CA LEU A 147 -24.12 -2.29 -2.30
C LEU A 147 -24.52 -1.05 -1.48
N ASP A 148 -25.78 -0.61 -1.60
CA ASP A 148 -26.30 0.64 -1.01
C ASP A 148 -25.36 1.83 -1.28
N MET A 149 -24.95 1.95 -2.54
CA MET A 149 -24.12 3.04 -3.04
C MET A 149 -24.90 3.91 -4.02
N LYS A 150 -24.44 5.14 -4.18
CA LYS A 150 -24.94 6.07 -5.18
C LYS A 150 -23.76 6.50 -6.04
N MET A 151 -23.94 6.44 -7.35
CA MET A 151 -22.94 6.89 -8.31
C MET A 151 -23.56 7.95 -9.23
N PRO A 152 -22.75 8.87 -9.77
CA PRO A 152 -23.22 9.81 -10.78
C PRO A 152 -23.67 9.05 -12.04
N ALA A 153 -24.39 9.73 -12.94
CA ALA A 153 -24.90 9.08 -14.14
C ALA A 153 -23.77 8.53 -15.02
N SER A 154 -23.97 7.38 -15.68
CA SER A 154 -22.94 6.74 -16.53
C SER A 154 -22.48 7.61 -17.72
N ASN A 155 -23.32 8.55 -18.15
CA ASN A 155 -23.02 9.52 -19.19
C ASN A 155 -22.34 10.80 -18.67
N THR A 156 -21.96 10.87 -17.39
CA THR A 156 -21.22 11.99 -16.81
C THR A 156 -20.00 12.34 -17.66
N SER A 157 -19.89 13.62 -18.02
CA SER A 157 -18.80 14.16 -18.84
C SER A 157 -17.69 14.72 -17.96
N ILE A 158 -16.48 14.82 -18.54
CA ILE A 158 -15.35 15.46 -17.86
C ILE A 158 -15.64 16.95 -17.63
N ASP A 159 -16.36 17.61 -18.55
CA ASP A 159 -16.81 19.00 -18.39
C ASP A 159 -17.78 19.19 -17.21
N HIS A 160 -18.69 18.24 -16.97
CA HIS A 160 -19.59 18.29 -15.82
C HIS A 160 -18.80 18.21 -14.51
N ILE A 161 -17.87 17.26 -14.42
CA ILE A 161 -16.98 17.11 -13.26
C ILE A 161 -16.19 18.40 -13.04
N ALA A 162 -15.53 18.93 -14.09
CA ALA A 162 -14.74 20.15 -14.00
C ALA A 162 -15.59 21.35 -13.54
N LYS A 163 -16.84 21.50 -14.01
CA LYS A 163 -17.74 22.56 -13.57
C LYS A 163 -18.21 22.39 -12.13
N ALA A 164 -18.60 21.18 -11.75
CA ALA A 164 -19.12 20.88 -10.41
C ALA A 164 -18.03 20.95 -9.33
N VAL A 165 -16.78 20.64 -9.69
CA VAL A 165 -15.62 20.72 -8.80
C VAL A 165 -14.99 22.12 -8.83
N GLY A 166 -15.03 22.80 -9.97
CA GLY A 166 -14.41 24.09 -10.21
C GLY A 166 -13.31 23.99 -11.28
N ILE A 167 -13.47 24.70 -12.40
CA ILE A 167 -12.58 24.59 -13.57
C ILE A 167 -11.14 25.01 -13.27
N ASP A 168 -10.97 25.95 -12.34
CA ASP A 168 -9.66 26.46 -11.93
C ASP A 168 -9.02 25.61 -10.81
N LYS A 169 -9.70 24.55 -10.34
CA LYS A 169 -9.13 23.67 -9.30
C LYS A 169 -7.86 23.01 -9.84
N PRO A 170 -6.72 23.12 -9.13
CA PRO A 170 -5.52 22.37 -9.49
C PRO A 170 -5.77 20.87 -9.43
N VAL A 171 -5.18 20.13 -10.38
CA VAL A 171 -5.27 18.68 -10.44
C VAL A 171 -3.91 18.08 -10.71
N GLU A 172 -3.58 17.01 -9.99
CA GLU A 172 -2.36 16.25 -10.24
C GLU A 172 -2.56 15.34 -11.45
N VAL A 173 -1.69 15.50 -12.45
CA VAL A 173 -1.71 14.72 -13.70
C VAL A 173 -0.42 13.94 -13.79
N ILE A 174 -0.52 12.64 -14.08
CA ILE A 174 0.62 11.73 -14.25
C ILE A 174 0.94 11.62 -15.74
N ASP A 175 2.22 11.76 -16.10
CA ASP A 175 2.71 11.39 -17.43
C ASP A 175 2.99 9.88 -17.44
N CYS A 176 2.09 9.11 -18.08
CA CYS A 176 2.16 7.64 -18.08
C CYS A 176 3.43 7.09 -18.74
N ALA A 177 4.15 7.88 -19.54
CA ALA A 177 5.40 7.44 -20.15
C ALA A 177 6.59 7.58 -19.19
N THR A 178 6.49 8.43 -18.16
CA THR A 178 7.59 8.65 -17.19
C THR A 178 7.25 8.17 -15.78
N GLN A 179 6.00 7.80 -15.51
CA GLN A 179 5.44 7.56 -14.18
C GLN A 179 5.60 8.73 -13.19
N ASN A 180 5.97 9.92 -13.68
CA ASN A 180 6.12 11.10 -12.85
C ASN A 180 4.87 11.99 -12.91
N LEU A 181 4.65 12.73 -11.81
CA LEU A 181 3.74 13.87 -11.83
C LEU A 181 4.21 14.90 -12.86
N SER A 182 3.27 15.39 -13.65
CA SER A 182 3.49 16.45 -14.62
C SER A 182 3.98 17.70 -13.90
N LYS A 183 5.05 18.31 -14.42
CA LYS A 183 5.55 19.60 -13.93
C LYS A 183 4.67 20.77 -14.35
N TYR A 184 3.73 20.55 -15.27
CA TYR A 184 2.77 21.56 -15.70
C TYR A 184 1.69 21.76 -14.61
N PRO A 185 1.35 23.01 -14.25
CA PRO A 185 0.37 23.29 -13.20
C PRO A 185 -1.06 23.14 -13.73
N TRP A 186 -1.49 21.89 -13.94
CA TRP A 186 -2.80 21.59 -14.50
C TRP A 186 -3.96 22.10 -13.64
N THR A 187 -4.93 22.71 -14.30
CA THR A 187 -6.29 22.91 -13.78
C THR A 187 -7.25 21.86 -14.35
N LEU A 188 -8.42 21.67 -13.72
CA LEU A 188 -9.43 20.74 -14.22
C LEU A 188 -9.98 21.14 -15.60
N GLY A 189 -10.10 22.43 -15.89
CA GLY A 189 -10.50 22.92 -17.21
C GLY A 189 -9.47 22.57 -18.28
N GLU A 190 -8.18 22.73 -17.99
CA GLU A 190 -7.11 22.33 -18.91
C GLU A 190 -7.05 20.80 -19.10
N TRP A 191 -7.23 20.05 -18.02
CA TRP A 191 -7.33 18.59 -18.09
C TRP A 191 -8.50 18.16 -18.97
N ALA A 192 -9.69 18.76 -18.81
CA ALA A 192 -10.84 18.46 -19.66
C ALA A 192 -10.53 18.70 -21.14
N ASN A 193 -9.90 19.84 -21.47
CA ASN A 193 -9.47 20.15 -22.82
C ASN A 193 -8.48 19.11 -23.36
N HIS A 194 -7.45 18.75 -22.58
CA HIS A 194 -6.49 17.73 -22.97
C HIS A 194 -7.15 16.36 -23.16
N TYR A 195 -8.07 15.96 -22.28
CA TYR A 195 -8.80 14.71 -22.36
C TYR A 195 -9.50 14.56 -23.72
N TYR A 196 -10.25 15.57 -24.16
CA TYR A 196 -10.93 15.52 -25.47
C TYR A 196 -9.96 15.61 -26.65
N LYS A 197 -8.91 16.44 -26.54
CA LYS A 197 -7.88 16.56 -27.59
C LYS A 197 -7.14 15.23 -27.81
N ARG A 198 -6.74 14.55 -26.73
CA ARG A 198 -6.06 13.25 -26.78
C ARG A 198 -6.94 12.13 -27.33
N ARG A 199 -8.26 12.21 -27.16
CA ARG A 199 -9.21 11.27 -27.78
C ARG A 199 -9.33 11.48 -29.28
N GLN A 200 -9.19 12.72 -29.76
CA GLN A 200 -9.25 13.04 -31.19
C GLN A 200 -7.92 12.76 -31.91
N ALA A 201 -6.79 12.96 -31.24
CA ALA A 201 -5.45 12.83 -31.81
C ALA A 201 -4.52 11.96 -30.93
N PRO A 202 -4.80 10.64 -30.80
CA PRO A 202 -4.09 9.76 -29.88
C PRO A 202 -2.61 9.57 -30.19
N GLU A 203 -2.21 9.71 -31.45
CA GLU A 203 -0.82 9.57 -31.91
C GLU A 203 0.03 10.85 -31.71
N ILE A 204 -0.61 11.98 -31.39
CA ILE A 204 0.04 13.29 -31.25
C ILE A 204 0.14 13.67 -29.78
N GLU A 205 -0.95 13.53 -29.05
CA GLU A 205 -1.04 13.95 -27.66
C GLU A 205 -0.47 12.88 -26.72
N LYS A 206 0.18 13.33 -25.65
CA LYS A 206 0.71 12.43 -24.62
C LYS A 206 -0.41 11.64 -23.94
N THR A 207 -0.09 10.41 -23.52
CA THR A 207 -0.96 9.63 -22.63
C THR A 207 -0.76 10.12 -21.20
N LEU A 208 -1.70 10.91 -20.70
CA LEU A 208 -1.72 11.43 -19.33
C LEU A 208 -2.86 10.77 -18.53
N ASN A 209 -2.78 10.83 -17.20
CA ASN A 209 -3.76 10.20 -16.32
C ASN A 209 -4.03 11.04 -15.07
N VAL A 210 -5.29 11.11 -14.63
CA VAL A 210 -5.68 11.67 -13.34
C VAL A 210 -6.23 10.54 -12.47
N ILE A 211 -5.57 10.28 -11.33
CA ILE A 211 -5.96 9.22 -10.38
C ILE A 211 -6.30 9.72 -8.98
N SER A 212 -6.02 10.99 -8.68
CA SER A 212 -6.09 11.54 -7.31
C SER A 212 -6.97 12.79 -7.20
N LEU A 213 -7.96 12.98 -8.09
CA LEU A 213 -8.91 14.08 -7.94
C LEU A 213 -9.86 13.81 -6.77
N GLU A 214 -9.50 14.33 -5.60
CA GLU A 214 -10.31 14.31 -4.39
C GLU A 214 -11.49 15.30 -4.52
N VAL A 215 -12.70 14.82 -4.20
CA VAL A 215 -13.93 15.60 -4.41
C VAL A 215 -14.81 15.78 -3.18
N SER A 216 -14.46 15.26 -2.00
CA SER A 216 -15.34 15.19 -0.82
C SER A 216 -15.95 16.54 -0.43
N ASP A 217 -15.19 17.63 -0.54
CA ASP A 217 -15.63 18.98 -0.18
C ASP A 217 -16.18 19.79 -1.38
N THR A 218 -16.67 19.11 -2.43
CA THR A 218 -17.17 19.74 -3.67
C THR A 218 -18.65 19.45 -3.91
N GLU A 219 -19.30 20.19 -4.81
CA GLU A 219 -20.69 19.91 -5.18
C GLU A 219 -20.85 18.54 -5.85
N PHE A 220 -19.82 18.07 -6.57
CA PHE A 220 -19.84 16.77 -7.25
C PHE A 220 -19.96 15.60 -6.27
N ALA A 221 -19.41 15.70 -5.05
CA ALA A 221 -19.51 14.64 -4.06
C ALA A 221 -20.95 14.32 -3.64
N LYS A 222 -21.91 15.25 -3.80
CA LYS A 222 -23.34 15.01 -3.49
C LYS A 222 -23.98 13.97 -4.43
N GLU A 223 -23.35 13.70 -5.56
CA GLU A 223 -23.76 12.66 -6.50
C GLU A 223 -23.26 11.27 -6.10
N ILE A 224 -22.35 11.19 -5.13
CA ILE A 224 -21.66 9.96 -4.75
C ILE A 224 -22.00 9.58 -3.31
N ILE A 225 -22.29 8.30 -3.11
CA ILE A 225 -22.32 7.66 -1.80
C ILE A 225 -21.50 6.37 -1.95
N PRO A 226 -20.34 6.21 -1.27
CA PRO A 226 -19.54 4.98 -1.30
C PRO A 226 -20.36 3.76 -0.86
N PRO A 227 -19.99 2.51 -1.18
CA PRO A 227 -20.70 1.32 -0.69
C PRO A 227 -20.92 1.31 0.83
N LYS A 228 -22.07 0.83 1.30
CA LYS A 228 -22.37 0.77 2.73
C LYS A 228 -21.30 0.00 3.52
N PHE A 229 -20.85 -1.14 2.99
CA PHE A 229 -19.76 -1.93 3.56
C PHE A 229 -18.49 -1.10 3.83
N VAL A 230 -18.14 -0.18 2.92
CA VAL A 230 -16.99 0.72 3.09
C VAL A 230 -17.28 1.75 4.18
N ARG A 231 -18.46 2.38 4.16
CA ARG A 231 -18.85 3.39 5.16
C ARG A 231 -18.91 2.82 6.58
N ASP A 232 -19.31 1.56 6.72
CA ASP A 232 -19.40 0.87 8.01
C ASP A 232 -18.00 0.53 8.59
N LEU A 233 -16.96 0.46 7.74
CA LEU A 233 -15.61 0.08 8.13
C LEU A 233 -14.62 1.25 8.22
N ASP A 234 -14.85 2.31 7.45
CA ASP A 234 -13.92 3.45 7.35
C ASP A 234 -13.70 4.15 8.70
N TRP A 235 -12.47 4.12 9.18
CA TRP A 235 -12.11 4.80 10.43
C TRP A 235 -12.31 6.30 10.39
N VAL A 236 -12.10 6.96 9.24
CA VAL A 236 -12.26 8.42 9.18
C VAL A 236 -13.71 8.79 9.44
N GLY A 237 -14.65 8.13 8.76
CA GLY A 237 -16.09 8.34 8.95
C GLY A 237 -16.59 7.94 10.34
N ASN A 238 -16.02 6.89 10.95
CA ASN A 238 -16.54 6.32 12.20
C ASN A 238 -15.85 6.83 13.48
N PHE A 239 -14.59 7.26 13.40
CA PHE A 239 -13.78 7.57 14.59
C PHE A 239 -13.19 8.98 14.60
N TRP A 240 -13.14 9.70 13.46
CA TRP A 240 -12.69 11.09 13.49
C TRP A 240 -13.70 11.99 14.21
N PRO A 241 -13.30 12.79 15.22
CA PRO A 241 -14.24 13.58 15.99
C PRO A 241 -15.01 14.60 15.15
N GLN A 242 -16.33 14.64 15.31
CA GLN A 242 -17.21 15.50 14.50
C GLN A 242 -16.87 16.99 14.64
N HIS A 243 -16.43 17.44 15.81
CA HIS A 243 -16.02 18.83 16.04
C HIS A 243 -14.68 19.18 15.33
N LYS A 244 -13.89 18.18 14.92
CA LYS A 244 -12.64 18.31 14.13
C LYS A 244 -12.82 17.85 12.67
N LYS A 245 -14.05 17.75 12.16
CA LYS A 245 -14.34 17.24 10.80
C LYS A 245 -13.63 17.98 9.67
N LYS A 246 -13.32 19.27 9.87
CA LYS A 246 -12.56 20.09 8.89
C LYS A 246 -11.12 19.60 8.70
N ASP A 247 -10.56 18.98 9.73
CA ASP A 247 -9.18 18.46 9.71
C ASP A 247 -9.13 16.97 9.32
N ALA A 248 -10.30 16.35 9.08
CA ALA A 248 -10.37 14.94 8.75
C ALA A 248 -9.74 14.64 7.38
N PRO A 249 -8.99 13.53 7.25
CA PRO A 249 -8.37 13.12 5.98
C PRO A 249 -9.41 13.01 4.86
N ARG A 250 -9.05 13.49 3.67
CA ARG A 250 -9.89 13.43 2.48
C ARG A 250 -9.30 12.41 1.50
N VAL A 251 -9.70 11.16 1.71
CA VAL A 251 -9.16 10.00 0.95
C VAL A 251 -10.25 9.02 0.49
N LEU A 252 -11.51 9.25 0.84
CA LEU A 252 -12.60 8.31 0.56
C LEU A 252 -13.26 8.53 -0.80
N LEU A 253 -13.12 9.71 -1.41
CA LEU A 253 -13.82 10.05 -2.65
C LEU A 253 -12.87 10.64 -3.69
N TYR A 254 -12.40 9.78 -4.58
CA TYR A 254 -11.61 10.13 -5.76
C TYR A 254 -12.38 9.90 -7.05
N VAL A 255 -12.18 10.81 -8.00
CA VAL A 255 -12.60 10.66 -9.39
C VAL A 255 -11.36 10.39 -10.23
N LEU A 256 -11.30 9.23 -10.87
CA LEU A 256 -10.19 8.88 -11.74
C LEU A 256 -10.64 9.00 -13.19
N MET A 257 -9.87 9.76 -13.97
CA MET A 257 -10.12 10.04 -15.37
C MET A 257 -8.91 9.56 -16.15
N SER A 258 -9.06 8.42 -16.82
CA SER A 258 -7.95 7.74 -17.48
C SER A 258 -8.23 7.56 -18.95
N LEU A 259 -7.22 7.78 -19.79
CA LEU A 259 -7.32 7.60 -21.23
C LEU A 259 -6.81 6.20 -21.61
N LYS A 260 -7.24 5.71 -22.77
CA LYS A 260 -6.77 4.43 -23.31
C LYS A 260 -5.23 4.39 -23.35
N GLY A 261 -4.67 3.30 -22.84
CA GLY A 261 -3.23 3.06 -22.76
C GLY A 261 -2.57 3.64 -21.51
N SER A 262 -3.31 4.32 -20.63
CA SER A 262 -2.76 4.74 -19.33
C SER A 262 -2.34 3.53 -18.50
N PHE A 263 -1.18 3.66 -17.85
CA PHE A 263 -0.63 2.69 -16.91
C PHE A 263 -0.15 3.40 -15.65
N THR A 264 -0.49 2.81 -14.51
CA THR A 264 0.00 3.18 -13.18
C THR A 264 0.77 1.97 -12.66
N ASP A 265 2.07 2.17 -12.40
CA ASP A 265 2.98 1.11 -12.03
C ASP A 265 2.67 0.50 -10.65
N TRP A 266 3.40 -0.55 -10.30
CA TRP A 266 3.22 -1.30 -9.06
C TRP A 266 3.35 -0.42 -7.83
N HIS A 267 2.36 -0.51 -6.94
CA HIS A 267 2.34 0.22 -5.67
C HIS A 267 1.51 -0.53 -4.62
N VAL A 268 1.69 -0.12 -3.37
CA VAL A 268 0.74 -0.39 -2.30
C VAL A 268 0.11 0.93 -1.92
N ASP A 269 -1.22 0.93 -1.73
CA ASP A 269 -1.93 2.13 -1.26
C ASP A 269 -1.42 2.60 0.10
N PHE A 270 -1.47 3.92 0.29
CA PHE A 270 -0.92 4.53 1.49
C PHE A 270 -1.54 3.96 2.78
N ALA A 271 -0.69 3.80 3.80
CA ALA A 271 -0.97 3.11 5.07
C ALA A 271 -1.58 1.70 4.93
N GLY A 272 -1.41 1.04 3.78
CA GLY A 272 -2.05 -0.24 3.50
C GLY A 272 -3.57 -0.13 3.52
N SER A 273 -4.12 1.03 3.18
CA SER A 273 -5.56 1.22 3.12
C SER A 273 -6.21 0.22 2.16
N SER A 274 -7.41 -0.21 2.50
CA SER A 274 -8.29 -0.93 1.58
C SER A 274 -8.89 0.06 0.59
N VAL A 275 -9.28 -0.42 -0.59
CA VAL A 275 -9.85 0.41 -1.66
C VAL A 275 -11.18 -0.14 -2.12
N PHE A 276 -12.14 0.76 -2.38
CA PHE A 276 -13.25 0.44 -3.27
C PHE A 276 -13.04 1.16 -4.60
N TYR A 277 -13.37 0.46 -5.69
CA TYR A 277 -13.11 0.94 -7.04
C TYR A 277 -14.28 0.59 -7.96
N HIS A 278 -15.07 1.59 -8.34
CA HIS A 278 -16.25 1.41 -9.18
C HIS A 278 -16.03 1.98 -10.59
N VAL A 279 -16.12 1.12 -11.61
CA VAL A 279 -15.96 1.53 -13.01
C VAL A 279 -17.28 2.09 -13.52
N LEU A 280 -17.41 3.41 -13.56
CA LEU A 280 -18.61 4.07 -14.08
C LEU A 280 -18.71 3.92 -15.60
N ARG A 281 -17.57 4.00 -16.29
CA ARG A 281 -17.44 3.81 -17.74
C ARG A 281 -16.03 3.32 -18.08
N GLY A 282 -15.93 2.52 -19.14
CA GLY A 282 -14.66 2.02 -19.67
C GLY A 282 -14.29 0.67 -19.05
N SER A 283 -12.99 0.38 -19.01
CA SER A 283 -12.43 -0.87 -18.49
C SER A 283 -11.10 -0.60 -17.78
N LYS A 284 -10.76 -1.45 -16.81
CA LYS A 284 -9.49 -1.42 -16.06
C LYS A 284 -8.99 -2.84 -15.86
N THR A 285 -7.70 -3.05 -16.09
CA THR A 285 -7.03 -4.32 -15.80
C THR A 285 -6.07 -4.11 -14.65
N PHE A 286 -6.33 -4.79 -13.54
CA PHE A 286 -5.46 -4.84 -12.37
C PHE A 286 -4.55 -6.05 -12.46
N TYR A 287 -3.28 -5.84 -12.11
CA TYR A 287 -2.28 -6.86 -11.85
C TYR A 287 -2.00 -6.82 -10.37
N LEU A 288 -2.13 -7.96 -9.69
CA LEU A 288 -2.24 -8.03 -8.23
C LEU A 288 -1.25 -9.07 -7.71
N SER A 289 -0.56 -8.75 -6.62
CA SER A 289 0.30 -9.67 -5.89
C SER A 289 -0.07 -9.67 -4.41
N ARG A 290 -0.08 -10.85 -3.80
CA ARG A 290 -0.50 -11.03 -2.41
C ARG A 290 0.47 -10.32 -1.47
N PRO A 291 0.00 -9.66 -0.40
CA PRO A 291 0.86 -9.01 0.59
C PRO A 291 1.47 -10.02 1.59
N ASN A 292 2.06 -11.10 1.07
CA ASN A 292 2.83 -12.01 1.91
C ASN A 292 4.22 -11.41 2.22
N SER A 293 4.91 -11.99 3.21
CA SER A 293 6.20 -11.48 3.67
C SER A 293 7.24 -11.37 2.56
N TYR A 294 7.27 -12.34 1.62
CA TYR A 294 8.19 -12.34 0.49
C TYR A 294 7.93 -11.15 -0.45
N ASN A 295 6.69 -10.99 -0.93
CA ASN A 295 6.34 -9.92 -1.87
C ASN A 295 6.48 -8.53 -1.26
N LEU A 296 6.16 -8.36 0.03
CA LEU A 296 6.35 -7.10 0.73
C LEU A 296 7.84 -6.74 0.87
N GLN A 297 8.71 -7.73 1.11
CA GLN A 297 10.15 -7.52 1.11
C GLN A 297 10.67 -7.17 -0.29
N GLN A 298 10.24 -7.88 -1.33
CA GLN A 298 10.59 -7.56 -2.71
C GLN A 298 10.11 -6.16 -3.10
N TYR A 299 8.91 -5.77 -2.66
CA TYR A 299 8.35 -4.45 -2.91
C TYR A 299 9.18 -3.35 -2.25
N LYS A 300 9.55 -3.55 -0.97
CA LYS A 300 10.44 -2.64 -0.25
C LYS A 300 11.77 -2.46 -1.00
N MET A 301 12.46 -3.56 -1.31
CA MET A 301 13.74 -3.55 -2.02
C MET A 301 13.63 -2.89 -3.41
N TRP A 302 12.58 -3.22 -4.18
CA TRP A 302 12.33 -2.63 -5.48
C TRP A 302 12.06 -1.12 -5.38
N SER A 303 11.28 -0.68 -4.40
CA SER A 303 10.94 0.74 -4.21
C SER A 303 12.14 1.60 -3.78
N GLU A 304 13.16 1.01 -3.17
CA GLU A 304 14.41 1.68 -2.78
C GLU A 304 15.50 1.60 -3.87
N SER A 305 15.30 0.75 -4.88
CA SER A 305 16.26 0.52 -5.95
C SER A 305 16.52 1.77 -6.77
N ALA A 306 17.80 2.13 -6.95
CA ALA A 306 18.21 3.18 -7.88
C ALA A 306 17.78 2.87 -9.34
N ASP A 307 17.56 1.59 -9.64
CA ASP A 307 17.17 1.08 -10.94
C ASP A 307 15.67 0.75 -11.02
N GLN A 308 14.84 1.24 -10.09
CA GLN A 308 13.39 0.95 -10.01
C GLN A 308 12.70 1.10 -11.37
N GLY A 309 12.99 2.15 -12.13
CA GLY A 309 12.37 2.41 -13.44
C GLY A 309 12.82 1.49 -14.58
N SER A 310 13.81 0.63 -14.35
CA SER A 310 14.26 -0.41 -15.31
C SER A 310 13.91 -1.82 -14.86
N GLN A 311 13.79 -2.04 -13.55
CA GLN A 311 13.25 -3.24 -12.96
C GLN A 311 11.72 -3.23 -13.02
N TRP A 312 11.11 -4.40 -13.02
CA TRP A 312 9.65 -4.48 -12.99
C TRP A 312 9.20 -5.42 -11.91
N PHE A 313 8.44 -4.89 -10.95
CA PHE A 313 8.03 -5.65 -9.77
C PHE A 313 7.26 -6.93 -10.14
N GLY A 314 6.52 -6.93 -11.26
CA GLY A 314 5.83 -8.13 -11.75
C GLY A 314 6.74 -9.34 -12.02
N ASP A 315 8.06 -9.15 -12.25
CA ASP A 315 9.02 -10.25 -12.35
C ASP A 315 9.61 -10.68 -10.99
N LEU A 316 9.48 -9.83 -9.97
CA LEU A 316 10.03 -10.03 -8.62
C LEU A 316 9.01 -10.65 -7.67
N ALA A 317 7.72 -10.40 -7.93
CA ALA A 317 6.63 -11.02 -7.21
C ALA A 317 6.66 -12.55 -7.37
N ASP A 318 6.31 -13.28 -6.30
CA ASP A 318 6.18 -14.74 -6.36
C ASP A 318 5.13 -15.18 -7.38
N THR A 319 4.02 -14.47 -7.42
CA THR A 319 2.84 -14.74 -8.21
C THR A 319 2.12 -13.43 -8.49
N THR A 320 1.75 -13.25 -9.75
CA THR A 320 0.90 -12.17 -10.20
C THR A 320 -0.44 -12.71 -10.68
N TYR A 321 -1.52 -12.11 -10.20
CA TYR A 321 -2.88 -12.37 -10.64
C TYR A 321 -3.38 -11.22 -11.51
N LYS A 322 -4.40 -11.50 -12.32
CA LYS A 322 -5.00 -10.52 -13.22
C LYS A 322 -6.50 -10.49 -13.07
N VAL A 323 -7.08 -9.30 -12.90
CA VAL A 323 -8.53 -9.09 -12.96
C VAL A 323 -8.85 -7.93 -13.89
N THR A 324 -9.85 -8.10 -14.75
CA THR A 324 -10.36 -7.02 -15.61
C THR A 324 -11.76 -6.64 -15.16
N LEU A 325 -11.95 -5.35 -14.93
CA LEU A 325 -13.21 -4.74 -14.55
C LEU A 325 -13.79 -4.02 -15.76
N GLU A 326 -15.08 -4.24 -16.00
CA GLU A 326 -15.85 -3.53 -17.00
C GLU A 326 -16.81 -2.53 -16.33
N ALA A 327 -17.42 -1.66 -17.13
CA ALA A 327 -18.41 -0.70 -16.64
C ALA A 327 -19.51 -1.38 -15.81
N GLY A 328 -19.79 -0.81 -14.64
CA GLY A 328 -20.72 -1.33 -13.64
C GLY A 328 -20.05 -2.18 -12.56
N ASN A 329 -18.87 -2.76 -12.79
CA ASN A 329 -18.20 -3.56 -11.77
C ASN A 329 -17.66 -2.70 -10.62
N THR A 330 -17.70 -3.25 -9.42
CA THR A 330 -17.00 -2.72 -8.23
C THR A 330 -15.95 -3.73 -7.78
N LEU A 331 -14.76 -3.26 -7.46
CA LEU A 331 -13.69 -4.04 -6.85
C LEU A 331 -13.44 -3.53 -5.43
N ILE A 332 -13.34 -4.45 -4.47
CA ILE A 332 -12.79 -4.18 -3.14
C ILE A 332 -11.40 -4.80 -3.07
N ILE A 333 -10.37 -4.00 -2.80
CA ILE A 333 -9.00 -4.45 -2.60
C ILE A 333 -8.70 -4.38 -1.09
N PRO A 334 -8.39 -5.50 -0.42
CA PRO A 334 -8.03 -5.48 0.98
C PRO A 334 -6.66 -4.87 1.26
N THR A 335 -6.41 -4.61 2.54
CA THR A 335 -5.15 -4.08 3.08
C THR A 335 -3.90 -4.70 2.44
N GLY A 336 -3.02 -3.84 1.95
CA GLY A 336 -1.63 -4.16 1.62
C GLY A 336 -1.38 -4.78 0.24
N TRP A 337 -2.42 -5.13 -0.52
CA TRP A 337 -2.25 -5.75 -1.84
C TRP A 337 -1.43 -4.87 -2.81
N ILE A 338 -0.36 -5.45 -3.35
CA ILE A 338 0.56 -4.78 -4.26
C ILE A 338 -0.04 -4.87 -5.66
N HIS A 339 -0.18 -3.75 -6.35
CA HIS A 339 -0.89 -3.75 -7.62
C HIS A 339 -0.43 -2.71 -8.63
N ALA A 340 -0.59 -3.04 -9.90
CA ALA A 340 -0.44 -2.14 -11.04
C ALA A 340 -1.73 -2.11 -11.86
N VAL A 341 -1.99 -1.01 -12.58
CA VAL A 341 -3.26 -0.80 -13.27
C VAL A 341 -3.03 -0.35 -14.71
N HIS A 342 -3.57 -1.12 -15.66
CA HIS A 342 -3.65 -0.76 -17.06
C HIS A 342 -5.08 -0.32 -17.42
N THR A 343 -5.19 0.62 -18.37
CA THR A 343 -6.46 1.21 -18.82
C THR A 343 -6.70 0.87 -20.31
N PRO A 344 -7.41 -0.22 -20.64
CA PRO A 344 -7.61 -0.65 -22.03
C PRO A 344 -8.48 0.29 -22.88
N THR A 345 -9.39 1.03 -22.25
CA THR A 345 -10.32 1.97 -22.89
C THR A 345 -10.42 3.25 -22.07
N ASP A 346 -10.86 4.37 -22.66
CA ASP A 346 -11.07 5.60 -21.89
C ASP A 346 -12.05 5.34 -20.75
N SER A 347 -11.61 5.59 -19.53
CA SER A 347 -12.30 5.17 -18.31
C SER A 347 -12.58 6.33 -17.38
N LEU A 348 -13.74 6.27 -16.74
CA LEU A 348 -14.15 7.13 -15.64
C LEU A 348 -14.51 6.22 -14.46
N VAL A 349 -13.85 6.44 -13.33
CA VAL A 349 -13.96 5.59 -12.14
C VAL A 349 -14.21 6.48 -10.93
N ILE A 350 -15.04 5.99 -10.02
CA ILE A 350 -15.16 6.53 -8.67
C ILE A 350 -14.55 5.51 -7.71
N GLY A 351 -13.62 5.94 -6.86
CA GLY A 351 -12.98 5.06 -5.89
C GLY A 351 -12.56 5.81 -4.64
N GLY A 352 -12.00 5.09 -3.69
CA GLY A 352 -11.59 5.66 -2.42
C GLY A 352 -10.86 4.69 -1.52
N ASN A 353 -9.99 5.25 -0.71
CA ASN A 353 -9.21 4.54 0.29
C ASN A 353 -9.92 4.63 1.65
N PHE A 354 -9.87 3.53 2.41
CA PHE A 354 -10.36 3.46 3.77
C PHE A 354 -9.47 2.53 4.60
N VAL A 355 -9.28 2.88 5.87
CA VAL A 355 -8.59 2.03 6.86
C VAL A 355 -9.62 1.51 7.85
N HIS A 356 -9.44 0.29 8.35
CA HIS A 356 -10.46 -0.41 9.12
C HIS A 356 -9.87 -1.37 10.16
N SER A 357 -10.66 -1.74 11.17
CA SER A 357 -10.18 -2.47 12.34
C SER A 357 -9.78 -3.92 12.05
N TYR A 358 -10.32 -4.51 10.97
CA TYR A 358 -9.94 -5.85 10.52
C TYR A 358 -8.59 -5.91 9.77
N GLY A 359 -8.01 -4.76 9.44
CA GLY A 359 -6.77 -4.65 8.65
C GLY A 359 -5.58 -4.10 9.44
N ILE A 360 -5.71 -3.89 10.76
CA ILE A 360 -4.72 -3.13 11.57
C ILE A 360 -3.30 -3.66 11.38
N GLU A 361 -3.10 -4.96 11.49
CA GLU A 361 -1.76 -5.56 11.39
C GLU A 361 -1.11 -5.27 10.04
N GLY A 362 -1.84 -5.52 8.94
CA GLY A 362 -1.36 -5.22 7.59
C GLY A 362 -1.12 -3.73 7.38
N GLN A 363 -2.01 -2.86 7.87
CA GLN A 363 -1.86 -1.42 7.79
C GLN A 363 -0.57 -0.95 8.50
N GLN A 364 -0.28 -1.48 9.70
CA GLN A 364 0.96 -1.13 10.41
C GLN A 364 2.21 -1.62 9.67
N LYS A 365 2.18 -2.83 9.08
CA LYS A 365 3.28 -3.33 8.25
C LYS A 365 3.58 -2.39 7.07
N ILE A 366 2.54 -1.95 6.36
CA ILE A 366 2.73 -1.02 5.23
C ILE A 366 3.21 0.35 5.71
N VAL A 367 2.66 0.90 6.79
CA VAL A 367 3.16 2.16 7.37
C VAL A 367 4.64 2.07 7.75
N GLN A 368 5.09 0.93 8.27
CA GLN A 368 6.51 0.70 8.54
C GLN A 368 7.34 0.68 7.25
N ILE A 369 6.88 0.01 6.19
CA ILE A 369 7.54 0.05 4.87
C ILE A 369 7.61 1.48 4.35
N GLU A 370 6.55 2.29 4.44
CA GLU A 370 6.59 3.70 4.04
C GLU A 370 7.63 4.51 4.83
N ILE A 371 7.78 4.23 6.13
CA ILE A 371 8.78 4.85 6.99
C ILE A 371 10.19 4.47 6.53
N ASP A 372 10.45 3.18 6.35
CA ASP A 372 11.78 2.64 6.01
C ASP A 372 12.24 3.16 4.64
N THR A 373 11.34 3.11 3.66
CA THR A 373 11.56 3.56 2.28
C THR A 373 11.49 5.08 2.11
N LYS A 374 11.33 5.83 3.21
CA LYS A 374 11.34 7.29 3.26
C LYS A 374 10.32 7.95 2.31
N VAL A 375 9.15 7.32 2.12
CA VAL A 375 8.05 7.90 1.33
C VAL A 375 7.75 9.32 1.83
N PRO A 376 7.69 10.35 0.97
CA PRO A 376 7.37 11.70 1.39
C PRO A 376 6.02 11.78 2.10
N LEU A 377 5.90 12.58 3.17
CA LEU A 377 4.67 12.68 3.98
C LEU A 377 3.41 13.02 3.15
N LYS A 378 3.56 13.78 2.06
CA LYS A 378 2.44 14.13 1.17
C LYS A 378 1.82 12.92 0.42
N PHE A 379 2.55 11.82 0.34
CA PHE A 379 2.12 10.57 -0.31
C PHE A 379 1.75 9.48 0.71
N ARG A 380 1.76 9.79 2.01
CA ARG A 380 1.29 8.89 3.07
C ARG A 380 -0.12 9.28 3.51
N PHE A 381 -0.81 8.36 4.18
CA PHE A 381 -2.16 8.60 4.70
C PHE A 381 -2.15 9.82 5.64
N PRO A 382 -2.90 10.90 5.33
CA PRO A 382 -2.89 12.11 6.14
C PRO A 382 -3.42 11.82 7.55
N GLY A 383 -2.68 12.22 8.59
CA GLY A 383 -3.15 12.09 9.96
C GLY A 383 -3.34 10.65 10.47
N TYR A 384 -2.73 9.64 9.83
CA TYR A 384 -2.89 8.23 10.23
C TYR A 384 -2.63 7.97 11.71
N GLN A 385 -1.50 8.46 12.25
CA GLN A 385 -1.20 8.27 13.67
C GLN A 385 -2.23 8.94 14.59
N THR A 386 -2.75 10.11 14.19
CA THR A 386 -3.82 10.79 14.93
C THR A 386 -5.09 9.94 14.93
N LEU A 387 -5.43 9.34 13.78
CA LEU A 387 -6.56 8.45 13.63
C LEU A 387 -6.41 7.18 14.49
N CYS A 388 -5.22 6.60 14.57
CA CYS A 388 -4.91 5.47 15.46
C CYS A 388 -5.28 5.75 16.92
N TRP A 389 -4.98 6.95 17.44
CA TRP A 389 -5.36 7.35 18.80
C TRP A 389 -6.87 7.43 19.00
N TYR A 390 -7.61 7.97 18.02
CA TYR A 390 -9.07 8.01 18.10
C TYR A 390 -9.69 6.61 18.09
N VAL A 391 -9.17 5.72 17.26
CA VAL A 391 -9.57 4.30 17.22
C VAL A 391 -9.30 3.62 18.56
N ALA A 392 -8.09 3.76 19.10
CA ALA A 392 -7.72 3.17 20.39
C ALA A 392 -8.61 3.69 21.53
N ASN A 393 -8.89 5.00 21.58
CA ASN A 393 -9.77 5.57 22.60
C ASN A 393 -11.22 5.06 22.46
N HIS A 394 -11.72 4.91 21.23
CA HIS A 394 -13.05 4.33 20.98
C HIS A 394 -13.14 2.89 21.51
N TYR A 395 -12.17 2.03 21.16
CA TYR A 395 -12.19 0.64 21.60
C TYR A 395 -11.91 0.49 23.09
N LYS A 396 -11.06 1.34 23.70
CA LYS A 396 -10.90 1.42 25.17
C LYS A 396 -12.25 1.60 25.86
N ASN A 397 -13.03 2.58 25.42
CA ASN A 397 -14.33 2.87 26.02
C ASN A 397 -15.35 1.75 25.73
N THR A 398 -15.33 1.19 24.53
CA THR A 398 -16.19 0.05 24.14
C THR A 398 -15.94 -1.17 25.03
N LEU A 399 -14.67 -1.49 25.32
CA LEU A 399 -14.29 -2.59 26.22
C LEU A 399 -14.64 -2.29 27.68
N LYS A 400 -14.42 -1.05 28.16
CA LYS A 400 -14.85 -0.62 29.51
C LYS A 400 -16.36 -0.73 29.72
N ASP A 401 -17.14 -0.46 28.68
CA ASP A 401 -18.60 -0.61 28.68
C ASP A 401 -19.06 -2.08 28.66
N GLY A 402 -18.14 -3.06 28.57
CA GLY A 402 -18.46 -4.48 28.48
C GLY A 402 -19.08 -4.90 27.15
N LYS A 403 -18.96 -4.07 26.10
CA LYS A 403 -19.47 -4.41 24.77
C LYS A 403 -18.55 -5.43 24.12
N LYS A 404 -19.16 -6.40 23.43
CA LYS A 404 -18.41 -7.41 22.67
C LYS A 404 -17.74 -6.78 21.46
N VAL A 405 -16.48 -7.12 21.26
CA VAL A 405 -15.68 -6.78 20.08
C VAL A 405 -15.30 -8.08 19.41
N HIS A 406 -15.36 -8.12 18.07
CA HIS A 406 -15.01 -9.32 17.31
C HIS A 406 -13.54 -9.72 17.53
N GLU A 407 -13.25 -11.01 17.59
CA GLU A 407 -11.92 -11.54 17.92
C GLU A 407 -10.81 -11.03 16.98
N ARG A 408 -11.06 -11.04 15.67
CA ARG A 408 -10.12 -10.48 14.67
C ARG A 408 -9.78 -9.00 14.92
N VAL A 409 -10.74 -8.23 15.43
CA VAL A 409 -10.51 -6.83 15.79
C VAL A 409 -9.70 -6.75 17.08
N LEU A 410 -10.00 -7.58 18.08
CA LEU A 410 -9.22 -7.66 19.32
C LEU A 410 -7.75 -7.97 19.05
N SER A 411 -7.44 -8.94 18.19
CA SER A 411 -6.06 -9.24 17.79
C SER A 411 -5.36 -8.03 17.17
N GLY A 412 -6.05 -7.30 16.28
CA GLY A 412 -5.53 -6.07 15.71
C GLY A 412 -5.32 -4.95 16.73
N LEU A 413 -6.17 -4.87 17.76
CA LEU A 413 -6.05 -3.86 18.81
C LEU A 413 -4.81 -4.06 19.69
N THR A 414 -4.34 -5.30 19.88
CA THR A 414 -3.06 -5.57 20.55
C THR A 414 -1.91 -4.91 19.78
N VAL A 415 -1.84 -5.14 18.45
CA VAL A 415 -0.84 -4.53 17.57
C VAL A 415 -0.92 -2.99 17.60
N LEU A 416 -2.15 -2.45 17.62
CA LEU A 416 -2.35 -1.01 17.76
C LEU A 416 -1.83 -0.48 19.10
N GLY A 417 -2.09 -1.21 20.19
CA GLY A 417 -1.63 -0.89 21.54
C GLY A 417 -0.10 -0.82 21.62
N ASP A 418 0.59 -1.82 21.10
CA ASP A 418 2.05 -1.87 21.07
C ASP A 418 2.66 -0.72 20.27
N PHE A 419 2.07 -0.42 19.11
CA PHE A 419 2.46 0.72 18.29
C PHE A 419 2.31 2.06 19.04
N LEU A 420 1.15 2.30 19.66
CA LEU A 420 0.88 3.54 20.37
C LEU A 420 1.69 3.65 21.67
N GLY A 421 1.91 2.55 22.37
CA GLY A 421 2.80 2.48 23.54
C GLY A 421 4.24 2.82 23.18
N SER A 422 4.76 2.23 22.10
CA SER A 422 6.10 2.54 21.57
C SER A 422 6.22 4.02 21.16
N LEU A 423 5.15 4.58 20.57
CA LEU A 423 5.10 5.99 20.19
C LEU A 423 5.07 6.92 21.41
N ALA A 424 4.29 6.59 22.44
CA ALA A 424 4.21 7.35 23.68
C ALA A 424 5.56 7.35 24.42
N LEU A 425 6.23 6.20 24.52
CA LEU A 425 7.57 6.09 25.12
C LEU A 425 8.60 7.00 24.44
N ARG A 426 8.57 7.09 23.09
CA ARG A 426 9.43 8.01 22.34
C ARG A 426 9.09 9.48 22.55
N ILE A 427 7.82 9.80 22.80
CA ILE A 427 7.38 11.17 23.10
C ILE A 427 7.86 11.59 24.50
N ASP A 428 7.76 10.69 25.48
CA ASP A 428 8.14 10.96 26.86
C ASP A 428 9.65 10.96 27.07
N ASN A 429 10.37 10.15 26.29
CA ASN A 429 11.84 10.08 26.31
C ASN A 429 12.42 10.40 24.92
N PRO A 430 12.49 11.69 24.52
CA PRO A 430 12.99 12.11 23.22
C PRO A 430 14.54 12.10 23.18
N VAL A 431 15.14 11.02 23.63
CA VAL A 431 16.59 10.80 23.63
C VAL A 431 16.88 9.49 22.91
N ASN A 432 17.93 9.47 22.10
CA ASN A 432 18.41 8.22 21.49
C ASN A 432 19.10 7.34 22.55
N GLU A 433 19.50 6.13 22.16
CA GLU A 433 20.21 5.15 23.00
C GLU A 433 21.50 5.70 23.67
N ASN A 434 22.06 6.77 23.12
CA ASN A 434 23.24 7.47 23.62
C ASN A 434 22.92 8.67 24.53
N GLY A 435 21.64 8.86 24.92
CA GLY A 435 21.20 9.97 25.76
C GLY A 435 21.21 11.33 25.06
N VAL A 436 21.36 11.36 23.74
CA VAL A 436 21.34 12.59 22.94
C VAL A 436 19.91 12.88 22.49
N ALA A 437 19.48 14.13 22.60
CA ALA A 437 18.15 14.56 22.16
C ALA A 437 17.88 14.16 20.70
N ASP A 438 16.88 13.32 20.47
CA ASP A 438 16.43 12.97 19.13
C ASP A 438 15.52 14.11 18.62
N GLU A 439 16.04 14.92 17.71
CA GLU A 439 15.30 16.03 17.09
C GLU A 439 13.99 15.58 16.42
N LYS A 440 13.94 14.34 15.92
CA LYS A 440 12.73 13.75 15.33
C LYS A 440 11.71 13.45 16.44
N ALA A 441 12.14 12.84 17.54
CA ALA A 441 11.30 12.60 18.71
C ALA A 441 10.80 13.90 19.34
N LEU A 442 11.65 14.93 19.45
CA LEU A 442 11.25 16.27 19.93
C LEU A 442 10.19 16.92 19.04
N LYS A 443 10.34 16.82 17.71
CA LYS A 443 9.38 17.35 16.75
C LYS A 443 8.04 16.59 16.81
N ILE A 444 8.09 15.27 16.99
CA ILE A 444 6.92 14.42 17.24
C ILE A 444 6.25 14.88 18.53
N ALA A 445 6.96 14.89 19.67
CA ALA A 445 6.43 15.30 20.96
C ALA A 445 5.76 16.70 20.95
N LYS A 446 6.38 17.67 20.27
CA LYS A 446 5.81 19.01 20.08
C LYS A 446 4.50 18.98 19.28
N THR A 447 4.51 18.31 18.12
CA THR A 447 3.32 18.20 17.25
C THR A 447 2.16 17.48 17.96
N TYR A 448 2.49 16.50 18.80
CA TYR A 448 1.52 15.75 19.60
C TYR A 448 0.87 16.61 20.70
N LYS A 449 1.66 17.34 21.50
CA LYS A 449 1.13 18.25 22.52
C LYS A 449 0.23 19.34 21.95
N GLU A 450 0.49 19.79 20.73
CA GLU A 450 -0.33 20.79 20.02
C GLU A 450 -1.65 20.21 19.48
N ARG A 451 -1.67 18.94 19.01
CA ARG A 451 -2.85 18.29 18.40
C ARG A 451 -3.75 17.56 19.40
N PHE A 452 -3.17 17.12 20.51
CA PHE A 452 -3.83 16.41 21.60
C PHE A 452 -3.51 17.14 22.91
N PRO A 453 -4.14 18.30 23.17
CA PRO A 453 -4.06 18.91 24.49
C PRO A 453 -4.55 17.91 25.54
N ALA A 454 -3.91 17.90 26.72
CA ALA A 454 -4.15 16.93 27.80
C ALA A 454 -5.63 16.80 28.24
N ASP A 455 -6.47 17.75 27.84
CA ASP A 455 -7.90 17.79 28.15
C ASP A 455 -8.76 16.83 27.29
N ASP A 456 -8.24 16.32 26.17
CA ASP A 456 -8.98 15.42 25.24
C ASP A 456 -8.75 13.91 25.51
N ILE A 457 -7.79 13.56 26.36
CA ILE A 457 -7.43 12.18 26.70
C ILE A 457 -7.32 12.10 28.22
N GLU A 458 -8.20 11.37 28.89
CA GLU A 458 -7.99 11.03 30.31
C GLU A 458 -6.68 10.25 30.44
N ILE A 459 -5.62 10.95 30.84
CA ILE A 459 -4.29 10.41 31.14
C ILE A 459 -4.38 9.70 32.51
N GLY A 460 -5.05 8.55 32.53
CA GLY A 460 -4.89 7.55 33.58
C GLY A 460 -3.92 6.48 33.09
N PRO A 461 -3.09 5.89 33.97
CA PRO A 461 -2.25 4.77 33.59
C PRO A 461 -3.10 3.65 32.97
N PHE A 462 -2.60 3.08 31.88
CA PHE A 462 -3.17 1.86 31.27
C PHE A 462 -2.90 0.70 32.23
N GLU A 463 -3.87 0.38 33.08
CA GLU A 463 -3.95 -0.89 33.84
C GLU A 463 -4.87 -1.89 33.16
#